data_AF-A0A3B9IKM1-F1
#
_entry.id   AF-A0A3B9IKM1-F1
#
_cell.length_a   1.000
_cell.length_b   1.000
_cell.length_c   1.000
_cell.angle_alpha   90.00
_cell.angle_beta   90.00
_cell.angle_gamma   90.00
#
_symmetry.space_group_name_H-M   'P 1'
#
loop_
_entity.id
_entity.type
_entity.pdbx_description
1 polymer ?
#
loop_
_entity_poly.entity_id
_entity_poly.type
_entity_poly.pdbx_seq_one_letter_code
_entity_poly.pdbx_strand_id
1 'polypeptide(L)'
;MADITYLEAGRLALAEEMDRDPLVWALGEDLGRGGVFKQYDGLQARFGANRIVDTPISESTIMGAAVGAAMSGTRPVVEMRFSDFALCAVDELVNQAAK
;
A
#
# COMPACT_ATOMS: atom_id res chain seq x y z
N MET A 1 -14.96 20.48 -9.04
CA MET A 1 -14.45 19.31 -8.29
C MET A 1 -15.59 18.32 -8.24
N ALA A 2 -15.37 17.04 -8.57
CA ALA A 2 -16.43 16.04 -8.46
C ALA A 2 -16.69 15.73 -6.98
N ASP A 3 -17.95 15.54 -6.60
CA ASP A 3 -18.30 15.06 -5.26
C ASP A 3 -17.98 13.56 -5.19
N ILE A 4 -16.96 13.21 -4.40
CA ILE A 4 -16.45 11.85 -4.24
C ILE A 4 -16.34 11.49 -2.75
N THR A 5 -16.44 10.20 -2.45
CA THR A 5 -16.22 9.67 -1.10
C THR A 5 -14.75 9.71 -0.71
N TYR A 6 -14.47 9.65 0.59
CA TYR A 6 -13.08 9.58 1.11
C TYR A 6 -12.32 8.36 0.57
N LEU A 7 -13.02 7.23 0.43
CA LEU A 7 -12.47 6.01 -0.14
C LEU A 7 -12.07 6.20 -1.61
N GLU A 8 -12.95 6.81 -2.41
CA GLU A 8 -12.66 7.12 -3.81
C GLU A 8 -11.51 8.11 -3.94
N ALA A 9 -11.44 9.11 -3.06
CA ALA A 9 -10.33 10.07 -3.04
C ALA A 9 -8.98 9.37 -2.80
N GLY A 10 -8.89 8.46 -1.82
CA GLY A 10 -7.68 7.68 -1.57
C GLY A 10 -7.28 6.78 -2.74
N ARG A 11 -8.26 6.08 -3.33
CA ARG A 11 -8.04 5.23 -4.51
C ARG A 11 -7.55 6.03 -5.71
N LEU A 12 -8.15 7.19 -5.99
CA LEU A 12 -7.77 8.07 -7.08
C LEU A 12 -6.37 8.66 -6.85
N ALA A 13 -6.06 9.12 -5.64
CA ALA A 13 -4.74 9.63 -5.29
C ALA A 13 -3.64 8.60 -5.55
N LEU A 14 -3.82 7.35 -5.09
CA LEU A 14 -2.87 6.28 -5.38
C LEU A 14 -2.76 6.03 -6.89
N ALA A 15 -3.88 5.96 -7.61
CA ALA A 15 -3.87 5.69 -9.04
C ALA A 15 -3.14 6.79 -9.84
N GLU A 16 -3.38 8.06 -9.51
CA GLU A 16 -2.71 9.21 -10.14
C GLU A 16 -1.20 9.20 -9.90
N GLU A 17 -0.75 8.90 -8.68
CA GLU A 17 0.70 8.80 -8.40
C GLU A 17 1.33 7.59 -9.08
N MET A 18 0.62 6.47 -9.18
CA MET A 18 1.10 5.27 -9.89
C MET A 18 1.20 5.48 -11.41
N ASP A 19 0.32 6.29 -12.00
CA ASP A 19 0.43 6.73 -13.40
C ASP A 19 1.64 7.65 -13.61
N ARG A 20 1.88 8.57 -12.67
CA ARG A 20 2.93 9.58 -12.76
C ARG A 20 4.32 8.98 -12.57
N ASP A 21 4.47 8.07 -11.62
CA ASP A 21 5.76 7.51 -11.23
C ASP A 21 5.73 5.97 -11.25
N PRO A 22 6.49 5.32 -12.16
CA PRO A 22 6.54 3.86 -12.24
C PRO A 22 7.15 3.21 -10.99
N LEU A 23 7.80 3.98 -10.12
CA LEU A 23 8.37 3.52 -8.85
C LEU A 23 7.34 3.45 -7.72
N VAL A 24 6.13 4.01 -7.88
CA VAL A 24 5.07 3.96 -6.86
C VAL A 24 4.31 2.64 -6.95
N TRP A 25 4.25 1.87 -5.89
CA TRP A 25 3.48 0.62 -5.86
C TRP A 25 2.88 0.41 -4.49
N ALA A 26 1.88 -0.45 -4.36
CA ALA A 26 1.22 -0.72 -3.10
C ALA A 26 1.33 -2.18 -2.69
N LEU A 27 1.39 -2.41 -1.38
CA LEU A 27 1.45 -3.73 -0.77
C LEU A 27 0.62 -3.80 0.51
N GLY A 28 0.04 -4.97 0.77
CA GLY A 28 -0.74 -5.28 1.97
C GLY A 28 -1.64 -6.48 1.77
N GLU A 29 -2.63 -6.64 2.65
CA GLU A 29 -3.51 -7.81 2.65
C GLU A 29 -4.76 -7.64 1.76
N ASP A 30 -4.98 -8.56 0.82
CA ASP A 30 -6.13 -8.61 -0.08
C ASP A 30 -6.29 -7.37 -1.01
N LEU A 31 -5.21 -6.63 -1.28
CA LEU A 31 -5.19 -5.52 -2.24
C LEU A 31 -5.63 -5.96 -3.64
N GLY A 32 -5.21 -7.14 -4.08
CA GLY A 32 -5.58 -7.70 -5.39
C GLY A 32 -7.06 -7.98 -5.53
N ARG A 33 -7.76 -8.19 -4.40
CA ARG A 33 -9.21 -8.34 -4.33
C ARG A 33 -9.95 -7.01 -4.15
N GLY A 34 -9.24 -5.90 -4.21
CA GLY A 34 -9.77 -4.55 -4.03
C GLY A 34 -9.65 -4.00 -2.61
N GLY A 35 -9.02 -4.75 -1.69
CA GLY A 35 -8.98 -4.41 -0.27
C GLY A 35 -10.32 -4.60 0.44
N VAL A 36 -10.30 -4.64 1.78
CA VAL A 36 -11.49 -4.96 2.61
C VAL A 36 -12.63 -3.96 2.41
N PHE A 37 -12.32 -2.69 2.16
CA PHE A 37 -13.30 -1.63 1.96
C PHE A 37 -13.57 -1.30 0.49
N LYS A 38 -12.94 -2.02 -0.45
CA LYS A 38 -12.89 -1.70 -1.90
C LYS A 38 -12.02 -0.50 -2.27
N GLN A 39 -11.12 -0.08 -1.38
CA GLN A 39 -10.23 1.07 -1.59
C GLN A 39 -9.14 0.84 -2.65
N TYR A 40 -8.95 -0.40 -3.12
CA TYR A 40 -8.06 -0.77 -4.24
C TYR A 40 -8.82 -1.33 -5.46
N ASP A 41 -10.16 -1.20 -5.49
CA ASP A 41 -10.97 -1.85 -6.52
C ASP A 41 -10.57 -1.42 -7.94
N GLY A 42 -10.38 -2.41 -8.81
CA GLY A 42 -9.90 -2.25 -10.19
C GLY A 42 -8.41 -1.88 -10.35
N LEU A 43 -7.66 -1.58 -9.29
CA LEU A 43 -6.26 -1.14 -9.41
C LEU A 43 -5.32 -2.27 -9.86
N GLN A 44 -5.50 -3.50 -9.37
CA GLN A 44 -4.65 -4.62 -9.79
C GLN A 44 -4.89 -4.97 -11.27
N ALA A 45 -6.13 -4.89 -11.77
CA ALA A 45 -6.42 -5.09 -13.18
C ALA A 45 -5.74 -4.02 -14.08
N ARG A 46 -5.60 -2.80 -13.56
CA ARG A 46 -4.99 -1.67 -14.27
C ARG A 46 -3.46 -1.70 -14.25
N PHE A 47 -2.86 -1.92 -13.08
CA PHE A 47 -1.41 -1.77 -12.86
C PHE A 47 -0.66 -3.11 -12.76
N GLY A 48 -1.38 -4.22 -12.65
CA GLY A 48 -0.83 -5.57 -12.53
C GLY A 48 -0.44 -5.95 -11.10
N ALA A 49 -0.29 -7.25 -10.88
CA ALA A 49 0.04 -7.84 -9.57
C ALA A 49 1.44 -7.45 -9.05
N ASN A 50 2.32 -6.92 -9.89
CA ASN A 50 3.64 -6.42 -9.48
C ASN A 50 3.61 -5.00 -8.89
N ARG A 51 2.50 -4.26 -9.10
CA ARG A 51 2.34 -2.87 -8.64
C ARG A 51 1.24 -2.73 -7.59
N ILE A 52 0.32 -3.71 -7.51
CA ILE A 52 -0.68 -3.90 -6.45
C ILE A 52 -0.48 -5.31 -5.91
N VAL A 53 0.32 -5.43 -4.85
CA VAL A 53 0.90 -6.68 -4.36
C VAL A 53 0.16 -7.19 -3.13
N ASP A 54 -0.34 -8.42 -3.20
CA ASP A 54 -0.87 -9.12 -2.03
C ASP A 54 0.27 -9.71 -1.18
N THR A 55 0.21 -9.53 0.13
CA THR A 55 1.21 -10.04 1.08
C THR A 55 0.62 -11.13 1.99
N PRO A 56 1.47 -11.94 2.66
CA PRO A 56 1.04 -12.72 3.81
C PRO A 56 0.46 -11.83 4.93
N ILE A 57 -0.32 -12.44 5.83
CA ILE A 57 -0.88 -11.79 7.02
C ILE A 57 0.24 -11.64 8.07
N SER A 58 1.01 -10.55 7.94
CA SER A 58 2.16 -10.24 8.79
C SER A 58 2.56 -8.78 8.60
N GLU A 59 2.12 -7.91 9.50
CA GLU A 59 2.33 -6.46 9.39
C GLU A 59 3.82 -6.10 9.45
N SER A 60 4.62 -6.81 10.27
CA SER A 60 6.07 -6.66 10.31
C SER A 60 6.73 -7.00 8.97
N THR A 61 6.26 -8.06 8.30
CA THR A 61 6.74 -8.41 6.96
C THR A 61 6.33 -7.37 5.91
N ILE A 62 5.09 -6.87 5.98
CA ILE A 62 4.60 -5.79 5.10
C ILE A 62 5.47 -4.55 5.24
N MET A 63 5.65 -4.07 6.47
CA MET A 63 6.43 -2.86 6.75
C MET A 63 7.91 -3.06 6.42
N GLY A 64 8.51 -4.18 6.85
CA GLY A 64 9.92 -4.49 6.59
C GLY A 64 10.24 -4.61 5.10
N ALA A 65 9.37 -5.26 4.32
CA ALA A 65 9.50 -5.34 2.86
C ALA A 65 9.41 -3.95 2.21
N ALA A 66 8.48 -3.11 2.68
CA ALA A 66 8.37 -1.73 2.20
C ALA A 66 9.62 -0.90 2.53
N VAL A 67 10.16 -1.01 3.74
CA VAL A 67 11.42 -0.33 4.10
C VAL A 67 12.56 -0.75 3.18
N GLY A 68 12.77 -2.06 3.00
CA GLY A 68 13.82 -2.56 2.11
C GLY A 68 13.64 -2.12 0.64
N ALA A 69 12.40 -2.08 0.16
CA ALA A 69 12.10 -1.62 -1.20
C ALA A 69 12.21 -0.10 -1.37
N ALA A 70 11.93 0.68 -0.33
CA ALA A 70 12.18 2.11 -0.32
C ALA A 70 13.70 2.38 -0.37
N MET A 71 14.49 1.61 0.39
CA MET A 71 15.95 1.69 0.36
C MET A 71 16.55 1.32 -1.00
N SER A 72 15.89 0.46 -1.79
CA SER A 72 16.31 0.13 -3.15
C SER A 72 15.92 1.18 -4.20
N GLY A 73 15.23 2.25 -3.79
CA GLY A 73 14.87 3.38 -4.64
C GLY A 73 13.44 3.37 -5.18
N THR A 74 12.60 2.41 -4.77
CA THR A 74 11.16 2.43 -5.11
C THR A 74 10.35 3.25 -4.10
N ARG A 75 9.05 3.44 -4.34
CA ARG A 75 8.14 4.24 -3.50
C ARG A 75 6.93 3.38 -3.06
N PRO A 76 7.12 2.46 -2.10
CA PRO A 76 6.03 1.61 -1.62
C PRO A 76 5.00 2.41 -0.81
N VAL A 77 3.72 2.15 -1.06
CA VAL A 77 2.56 2.60 -0.30
C VAL A 77 2.04 1.41 0.50
N VAL A 78 2.28 1.44 1.81
CA VAL A 78 1.89 0.38 2.73
C VAL A 78 0.40 0.50 3.09
N GLU A 79 -0.32 -0.60 2.95
CA GLU A 79 -1.67 -0.75 3.49
C GLU A 79 -1.62 -1.53 4.80
N MET A 80 -2.19 -0.95 5.85
CA MET A 80 -2.44 -1.62 7.12
C MET A 80 -3.94 -1.71 7.30
N ARG A 81 -4.47 -2.93 7.15
CA ARG A 81 -5.91 -3.23 7.15
C ARG A 81 -6.71 -2.48 8.21
N PHE A 82 -6.23 -2.49 9.45
CA PHE A 82 -6.73 -1.69 10.54
C PHE A 82 -5.58 -1.11 11.34
N SER A 83 -5.77 0.08 11.90
CA SER A 83 -4.80 0.71 12.81
C SER A 83 -4.48 -0.14 14.03
N ASP A 84 -5.43 -0.98 14.46
CA ASP A 84 -5.30 -1.90 15.60
C ASP A 84 -4.13 -2.87 15.42
N PHE A 85 -3.78 -3.20 14.17
CA PHE A 85 -2.67 -4.09 13.85
C PHE A 85 -1.34 -3.37 13.60
N ALA A 86 -1.31 -2.03 13.59
CA ALA A 86 -0.09 -1.28 13.34
C ALA A 86 1.03 -1.58 14.36
N LEU A 87 0.65 -1.96 15.59
CA LEU A 87 1.62 -2.32 16.64
C LEU A 87 2.40 -3.61 16.33
N CYS A 88 1.88 -4.48 15.46
CA CYS A 88 2.59 -5.68 15.01
C CYS A 88 3.84 -5.34 14.17
N ALA A 89 3.93 -4.12 13.62
CA ALA A 89 5.04 -3.63 12.79
C ALA A 89 5.84 -2.48 13.45
N VAL A 90 5.69 -2.30 14.77
CA VAL A 90 6.22 -1.11 15.45
C VAL A 90 7.75 -1.06 15.42
N ASP A 91 8.43 -2.21 15.44
CA ASP A 91 9.89 -2.25 15.36
C ASP A 91 10.37 -1.81 13.97
N GLU A 92 9.76 -2.35 12.90
CA GLU A 92 10.06 -1.93 11.53
C GLU A 92 9.75 -0.45 11.31
N LEU A 93 8.66 0.06 11.87
CA LEU A 93 8.30 1.47 11.73
C LEU A 93 9.25 2.40 12.50
N VAL A 94 9.50 2.11 13.78
CA VAL A 94 10.22 3.05 14.67
C VAL A 94 11.73 2.88 14.60
N ASN A 95 12.22 1.64 14.48
CA ASN A 95 13.65 1.35 14.52
C ASN A 95 14.28 1.17 13.16
N GLN A 96 13.50 0.91 12.10
CA GLN A 96 14.02 0.81 10.74
C GLN A 96 13.58 1.98 9.86
N ALA A 97 12.28 2.23 9.68
CA ALA A 97 11.80 3.25 8.74
C ALA A 97 12.13 4.69 9.16
N ALA A 98 12.12 4.98 10.46
CA ALA A 98 12.29 6.33 11.00
C ALA A 98 13.75 6.74 11.26
N LYS A 99 14.73 5.85 11.04
CA LYS A 99 16.15 6.06 11.39
C LYS A 99 17.04 5.84 10.17
#